data_AF-A0A4U2ME12-F1
#
_entry.id   AF-A0A4U2ME12-F1
#
_cell.length_a   1.000
_cell.length_b   1.000
_cell.length_c   1.000
_cell.angle_alpha   90.00
_cell.angle_beta   90.00
_cell.angle_gamma   90.00
#
_symmetry.space_group_name_H-M   'P 1'
#
loop_
_entity.id
_entity.type
_entity.pdbx_description
1 polymer ?
#
loop_
_entity_poly.entity_id
_entity_poly.type
_entity_poly.pdbx_seq_one_letter_code
_entity_poly.pdbx_strand_id
1 'polypeptide(L)'
;MQLTQFKIIEAAKEGRRKIHPVFAVILAIVFLTLGEFFMLFMLFLPKAETLLMKAIYSDIEMILTFGGAVFFVFLWVRFVEKRSISSIGFWRNQWIRKYLRGALLGFVFISIPVMIL
;
A
#
# COMPACT_ATOMS: atom_id res chain seq x y z
N MET A 1 8.69 -28.20 19.69
CA MET A 1 7.76 -27.56 18.74
C MET A 1 7.84 -26.05 18.99
N GLN A 2 8.73 -25.33 18.28
CA GLN A 2 9.04 -23.93 18.59
C GLN A 2 7.96 -22.97 18.04
N LEU A 3 7.57 -21.98 18.85
CA LEU A 3 6.52 -21.00 18.60
C LEU A 3 6.75 -20.19 17.32
N THR A 4 6.19 -20.65 16.20
CA THR A 4 6.15 -19.91 14.93
C THR A 4 5.16 -18.75 14.92
N GLN A 5 4.40 -18.54 16.00
CA GLN A 5 3.31 -17.55 16.07
C GLN A 5 3.79 -16.09 16.11
N PHE A 6 5.04 -15.80 16.48
CA PHE A 6 5.50 -14.42 16.72
C PHE A 6 6.55 -13.90 15.74
N LYS A 7 6.81 -14.58 14.62
CA LYS A 7 7.83 -14.16 13.64
C LYS A 7 7.67 -12.71 13.14
N ILE A 8 6.44 -12.22 13.03
CA ILE A 8 6.16 -10.83 12.61
C ILE A 8 6.56 -9.85 13.71
N ILE A 9 6.28 -10.17 14.99
CA ILE A 9 6.62 -9.34 16.14
C ILE A 9 8.14 -9.36 16.38
N GLU A 10 8.79 -10.51 16.23
CA GLU A 10 10.25 -10.63 16.30
C GLU A 10 10.94 -9.84 15.18
N ALA A 11 10.48 -9.98 13.93
CA ALA A 11 11.00 -9.21 12.81
C ALA A 11 10.74 -7.69 12.95
N ALA A 12 9.65 -7.28 13.61
CA ALA A 12 9.41 -5.89 13.94
C ALA A 12 10.35 -5.38 15.05
N LYS A 13 10.75 -6.24 16.00
CA LYS A 13 11.73 -5.91 17.05
C LYS A 13 13.17 -5.81 16.53
N GLU A 14 13.50 -6.46 15.41
CA GLU A 14 14.81 -6.38 14.73
C GLU A 14 15.06 -5.02 14.03
N GLY A 15 14.03 -4.19 13.86
CA GLY A 15 14.18 -2.84 13.30
C GLY A 15 15.12 -1.99 14.15
N ARG A 16 16.16 -1.42 13.52
CA ARG A 16 17.21 -0.65 14.25
C ARG A 16 16.68 0.65 14.85
N ARG A 17 15.58 1.20 14.31
CA ARG A 17 14.90 2.39 14.83
C ARG A 17 13.47 2.04 15.19
N LYS A 18 13.15 2.08 16.48
CA LYS A 18 11.79 1.89 17.01
C LYS A 18 11.08 3.24 17.00
N ILE A 19 10.20 3.45 16.04
CA ILE A 19 9.39 4.66 15.95
C ILE A 19 8.21 4.51 16.90
N HIS A 20 7.98 5.51 17.76
CA HIS A 20 6.84 5.48 18.68
C HIS A 20 5.52 5.52 17.89
N PRO A 21 4.49 4.74 18.26
CA PRO A 21 3.22 4.68 17.53
C PRO A 21 2.55 6.03 17.28
N VAL A 22 2.76 7.01 18.18
CA VAL A 22 2.26 8.39 18.04
C VAL A 22 2.81 9.06 16.77
N PHE A 23 4.05 8.79 16.39
CA PHE A 23 4.63 9.34 15.16
C PHE A 23 4.09 8.65 13.90
N ALA A 24 3.43 7.49 14.02
CA ALA A 24 2.87 6.79 12.86
C ALA A 24 1.80 7.63 12.14
N VAL A 25 1.01 8.42 12.89
CA VAL A 25 0.00 9.31 12.30
C VAL A 25 0.67 10.42 11.51
N ILE A 26 1.71 11.05 12.07
CA ILE A 26 2.47 12.11 11.40
C ILE A 26 3.16 11.55 10.15
N LEU A 27 3.78 10.37 10.27
CA LEU A 27 4.39 9.67 9.14
C LEU A 27 3.36 9.31 8.07
N ALA A 28 2.15 8.88 8.43
CA ALA A 28 1.10 8.60 7.48
C ALA A 28 0.69 9.85 6.69
N ILE A 29 0.51 10.99 7.36
CA ILE A 29 0.23 12.27 6.69
C ILE A 29 1.38 12.61 5.72
N VAL A 30 2.62 12.53 6.19
CA VAL A 30 3.80 12.79 5.35
C VAL A 30 3.83 11.87 4.12
N PHE A 31 3.57 10.56 4.28
CA PHE A 31 3.58 9.64 3.15
C PHE A 31 2.42 9.86 2.19
N LEU A 32 1.24 10.24 2.67
CA LEU A 32 0.10 10.59 1.82
C LEU A 32 0.42 11.82 0.98
N THR A 33 0.96 12.88 1.59
CA THR A 33 1.39 14.09 0.87
C THR A 33 2.53 13.79 -0.10
N LEU A 34 3.50 12.95 0.28
CA LEU A 34 4.56 12.53 -0.63
C LEU A 34 4.01 11.67 -1.79
N GLY A 35 2.95 10.91 -1.58
CA GLY A 35 2.27 10.14 -2.61
C GLY A 35 1.77 11.00 -3.76
N GLU A 36 1.39 12.25 -3.50
CA GLU A 36 0.94 13.22 -4.53
C GLU A 36 2.03 13.52 -5.57
N PHE A 37 3.33 13.32 -5.27
CA PHE A 37 4.39 13.44 -6.28
C PHE A 37 4.18 12.49 -7.46
N PHE A 38 3.49 11.36 -7.26
CA PHE A 38 3.18 10.43 -8.36
C PHE A 38 2.13 10.99 -9.32
N MET A 39 1.41 12.07 -8.98
CA MET A 39 0.55 12.76 -9.94
C MET A 39 1.33 13.37 -11.10
N LEU A 40 2.64 13.60 -10.95
CA LEU A 40 3.49 14.04 -12.05
C LEU A 40 3.45 13.06 -13.24
N PHE A 41 3.17 11.78 -13.01
CA PHE A 41 2.99 10.82 -14.09
C PHE A 41 1.74 11.09 -14.96
N MET A 42 0.74 11.82 -14.44
CA MET A 42 -0.43 12.24 -15.21
C MET A 42 -0.09 13.22 -16.33
N LEU A 43 1.03 13.94 -16.22
CA LEU A 43 1.48 14.87 -17.26
C LEU A 43 1.84 14.15 -18.57
N PHE A 44 2.12 12.84 -18.51
CA PHE A 44 2.40 12.03 -19.70
C PHE A 44 1.13 11.50 -20.39
N LEU A 45 -0.04 11.65 -19.76
CA LEU A 45 -1.31 11.23 -20.35
C LEU A 45 -1.88 12.34 -21.26
N PRO A 46 -2.48 11.98 -22.41
CA PRO A 46 -3.16 12.95 -23.26
C PRO A 46 -4.35 13.59 -22.55
N LYS A 47 -4.77 14.79 -22.94
CA LYS A 47 -5.90 15.46 -22.27
C LYS A 47 -7.18 14.63 -22.40
N ALA A 48 -7.94 14.53 -21.30
CA ALA A 48 -9.19 13.77 -21.28
C ALA A 48 -10.32 14.53 -21.98
N GLU A 49 -10.70 14.07 -23.17
CA GLU A 49 -11.73 14.71 -24.00
C GLU A 49 -13.15 14.15 -23.72
N THR A 50 -13.25 12.87 -23.36
CA THR A 50 -14.53 12.19 -23.12
C THR A 50 -14.82 12.00 -21.63
N LEU A 51 -16.10 11.82 -21.28
CA LEU A 51 -16.53 11.55 -19.91
C LEU A 51 -15.91 10.25 -19.36
N LEU A 52 -15.84 9.21 -20.17
CA LEU A 52 -15.24 7.92 -19.82
C LEU A 52 -13.75 8.09 -19.53
N MET A 53 -13.03 8.85 -20.36
CA MET A 53 -11.60 9.10 -20.18
C MET A 53 -11.33 9.87 -18.88
N LYS A 54 -12.18 10.84 -18.52
CA LYS A 54 -12.09 11.55 -17.23
C LYS A 54 -12.28 10.61 -16.05
N ALA A 55 -13.25 9.70 -16.12
CA ALA A 55 -13.48 8.72 -15.06
C ALA A 55 -12.27 7.80 -14.88
N ILE A 56 -11.75 7.21 -15.97
CA ILE A 56 -10.54 6.38 -15.93
C ILE A 56 -9.35 7.16 -15.35
N TYR A 57 -9.20 8.43 -15.73
CA TYR A 57 -8.07 9.23 -15.26
C TYR A 57 -8.16 9.52 -13.77
N SER A 58 -9.37 9.78 -13.26
CA SER A 58 -9.60 9.89 -11.82
C SER A 58 -9.22 8.61 -11.07
N ASP A 59 -9.55 7.44 -11.63
CA ASP A 59 -9.18 6.16 -11.01
C ASP A 59 -7.66 5.93 -11.04
N ILE A 60 -7.01 6.26 -12.17
CA ILE A 60 -5.55 6.21 -12.29
C ILE A 60 -4.90 7.17 -11.28
N GLU A 61 -5.49 8.36 -11.05
CA GLU A 61 -4.99 9.36 -10.10
C GLU A 61 -5.00 8.80 -8.68
N MET A 62 -6.12 8.18 -8.31
CA MET A 62 -6.26 7.53 -7.02
C MET A 62 -5.26 6.38 -6.85
N ILE A 63 -5.04 5.57 -7.88
CA ILE A 63 -4.06 4.47 -7.86
C ILE A 63 -2.63 5.01 -7.73
N LEU A 64 -2.30 6.08 -8.45
CA LEU A 64 -0.97 6.69 -8.42
C LEU A 64 -0.65 7.34 -7.08
N THR A 65 -1.58 8.12 -6.53
CA THR A 65 -1.38 8.81 -5.24
C THR A 65 -1.29 7.82 -4.09
N PHE A 66 -2.23 6.87 -4.01
CA PHE A 66 -2.20 5.83 -2.98
C PHE A 66 -1.01 4.88 -3.16
N GLY A 67 -0.74 4.44 -4.39
CA GLY A 67 0.40 3.58 -4.72
C GLY A 67 1.74 4.26 -4.41
N GLY A 68 1.86 5.56 -4.68
CA GLY A 68 3.01 6.38 -4.34
C GLY A 68 3.23 6.46 -2.83
N ALA A 69 2.18 6.72 -2.05
CA ALA A 69 2.27 6.73 -0.59
C ALA A 69 2.74 5.37 -0.04
N VAL A 70 2.17 4.27 -0.56
CA VAL A 70 2.58 2.91 -0.22
C VAL A 70 4.05 2.67 -0.58
N PHE A 71 4.50 3.11 -1.76
CA PHE A 71 5.90 3.02 -2.18
C PHE A 71 6.84 3.73 -1.20
N PHE A 72 6.50 4.94 -0.73
CA PHE A 72 7.28 5.64 0.29
C PHE A 72 7.32 4.91 1.63
N VAL A 73 6.24 4.25 2.04
CA VAL A 73 6.24 3.37 3.23
C VAL A 73 7.25 2.23 3.04
N PHE A 74 7.25 1.56 1.88
CA PHE A 74 8.21 0.49 1.58
C PHE A 74 9.66 1.00 1.62
N LEU A 75 9.93 2.16 1.03
CA LEU A 75 11.25 2.80 1.08
C LEU A 75 11.66 3.13 2.50
N TRP A 76 10.77 3.75 3.29
CA TRP A 76 11.04 4.09 4.68
C TRP A 76 11.41 2.86 5.51
N VAL A 77 10.63 1.78 5.36
CA VAL A 77 10.89 0.53 6.06
C VAL A 77 12.25 -0.06 5.68
N ARG A 78 12.57 -0.07 4.39
CA ARG A 78 13.83 -0.65 3.88
C ARG A 78 15.06 0.18 4.26
N PHE A 79 14.98 1.51 4.17
CA PHE A 79 16.12 2.41 4.29
C PHE A 79 16.26 3.07 5.67
N VAL A 80 15.17 3.47 6.30
CA VAL A 80 15.20 4.19 7.59
C VAL A 80 15.08 3.24 8.77
N GLU A 81 14.08 2.37 8.76
CA GLU A 81 13.95 1.33 9.81
C GLU A 81 14.97 0.20 9.64
N LYS A 82 15.54 0.07 8.43
CA LYS A 82 16.53 -0.94 8.03
C LYS A 82 16.07 -2.37 8.32
N ARG A 83 14.76 -2.61 8.32
CA ARG A 83 14.16 -3.94 8.46
C ARG A 83 13.81 -4.50 7.09
N SER A 84 13.66 -5.82 7.01
CA SER A 84 13.23 -6.49 5.79
C SER A 84 11.78 -6.09 5.46
N ILE A 85 11.47 -5.91 4.17
CA ILE A 85 10.10 -5.63 3.72
C ILE A 85 9.14 -6.75 4.17
N SER A 86 9.64 -7.98 4.28
CA SER A 86 8.86 -9.12 4.77
C SER A 86 8.26 -8.92 6.15
N SER A 87 8.89 -8.09 7.00
CA SER A 87 8.40 -7.76 8.35
C SER A 87 7.05 -7.05 8.39
N ILE A 88 6.60 -6.41 7.30
CA ILE A 88 5.30 -5.70 7.22
C ILE A 88 4.12 -6.68 7.05
N GLY A 89 4.38 -7.97 6.84
CA GLY A 89 3.32 -8.99 6.69
C GLY A 89 3.55 -9.98 5.55
N PHE A 90 4.69 -9.90 4.84
CA PHE A 90 5.03 -10.82 3.74
C PHE A 90 5.84 -12.06 4.19
N TRP A 91 5.91 -12.33 5.50
CA TRP A 91 6.64 -13.50 6.05
C TRP A 91 6.02 -14.85 5.72
N ARG A 92 4.76 -14.90 5.27
CA ARG A 92 4.05 -16.17 5.07
C ARG A 92 4.42 -16.80 3.73
N ASN A 93 4.64 -18.11 3.73
CA ASN A 93 4.83 -18.86 2.48
C ASN A 93 3.61 -18.64 1.55
N GLN A 94 3.88 -18.38 0.26
CA GLN A 94 2.90 -17.95 -0.74
C GLN A 94 2.12 -16.67 -0.38
N TRP A 95 2.79 -15.64 0.17
CA TRP A 95 2.15 -14.37 0.53
C TRP A 95 1.40 -13.72 -0.66
N ILE A 96 2.00 -13.70 -1.85
CA ILE A 96 1.40 -13.15 -3.08
C ILE A 96 0.04 -13.80 -3.35
N ARG A 97 -0.01 -15.13 -3.33
CA ARG A 97 -1.23 -15.91 -3.59
C ARG A 97 -2.33 -15.60 -2.58
N LYS A 98 -1.97 -15.38 -1.31
CA LYS A 98 -2.93 -15.05 -0.25
C LYS A 98 -3.46 -13.63 -0.38
N TYR A 99 -2.59 -12.66 -0.69
CA TYR A 99 -3.00 -11.29 -0.96
C TYR A 99 -3.92 -11.20 -2.18
N LEU A 100 -3.55 -11.83 -3.29
CA LEU A 100 -4.40 -11.90 -4.50
C LEU A 100 -5.75 -12.55 -4.21
N ARG A 101 -5.78 -13.66 -3.47
CA ARG A 101 -7.03 -14.32 -3.10
C ARG A 101 -7.91 -13.43 -2.22
N GLY A 102 -7.32 -12.70 -1.27
CA GLY A 102 -8.03 -11.72 -0.44
C GLY A 102 -8.57 -10.55 -1.26
N ALA A 103 -7.75 -10.00 -2.16
CA ALA A 103 -8.15 -8.93 -3.07
C ALA A 103 -9.30 -9.36 -3.99
N LEU A 104 -9.25 -10.57 -4.55
CA LEU A 104 -10.33 -11.14 -5.37
C LEU A 104 -11.62 -11.31 -4.57
N LEU A 105 -11.53 -11.83 -3.34
CA LEU A 105 -12.70 -11.95 -2.47
C LEU A 105 -13.30 -10.57 -2.17
N GLY A 106 -12.47 -9.60 -1.76
CA GLY A 106 -12.91 -8.23 -1.51
C GLY A 106 -13.55 -7.59 -2.74
N PHE A 107 -12.96 -7.78 -3.92
CA PHE A 107 -13.50 -7.31 -5.18
C PHE A 107 -14.89 -7.90 -5.47
N VAL A 108 -15.07 -9.21 -5.28
CA VAL A 108 -16.38 -9.86 -5.43
C VAL A 108 -17.39 -9.27 -4.44
N PHE A 109 -17.01 -9.12 -3.17
CA PHE A 109 -17.89 -8.56 -2.14
C PHE A 109 -18.28 -7.10 -2.39
N ILE A 110 -17.40 -6.29 -2.98
CA ILE A 110 -17.70 -4.89 -3.34
C ILE A 110 -18.54 -4.83 -4.63
N SER A 111 -18.26 -5.70 -5.59
CA SER A 111 -18.95 -5.69 -6.89
C SER A 111 -20.41 -6.15 -6.78
N ILE A 112 -20.72 -7.12 -5.91
CA ILE A 112 -22.08 -7.65 -5.77
C ILE A 112 -23.10 -6.54 -5.43
N PRO A 113 -22.91 -5.70 -4.39
CA PRO A 113 -23.80 -4.58 -4.11
C PRO A 113 -23.90 -3.58 -5.26
N VAL A 114 -22.80 -3.26 -5.94
CA VAL A 114 -22.78 -2.31 -7.05
C VAL A 114 -23.57 -2.82 -8.26
N MET A 115 -23.62 -4.14 -8.48
CA MET A 115 -24.44 -4.75 -9.54
C MET A 115 -25.92 -4.87 -9.17
N ILE A 116 -26.24 -4.86 -7.87
CA ILE A 116 -27.62 -4.98 -7.35
C ILE A 116 -28.30 -3.60 -7.24
N LEU A 117 -27.52 -2.53 -7.02
CA LEU A 117 -27.95 -1.13 -7.01
C LEU A 117 -28.12 -0.57 -8.43
#